data_AF-M7NBF7-F1
#
_entry.id   AF-M7NBF7-F1
#
_cell.length_a   1.000
_cell.length_b   1.000
_cell.length_c   1.000
_cell.angle_alpha   90.00
_cell.angle_beta   90.00
_cell.angle_gamma   90.00
#
_symmetry.space_group_name_H-M   'P 1'
#
loop_
_entity.id
_entity.type
_entity.pdbx_description
1 polymer ?
#
loop_
_entity_poly.entity_id
_entity_poly.type
_entity_poly.pdbx_seq_one_letter_code
_entity_poly.pdbx_strand_id
1 'polypeptide(L)'
;MEYKNSAGLYVGGISLILAGPLIVFIAVTFHAWMIFDNPSANVDGVFIGLGVFGGLLGIVGLILLIAATYRALVKIDAMQVMRPSASRENRPADHR
;
A
#
# COMPACT_ATOMS: atom_id res chain seq x y z
N MET A 1 -11.58 -15.44 -14.43
CA MET A 1 -11.59 -13.99 -14.15
C MET A 1 -11.20 -13.77 -12.69
N GLU A 2 -9.91 -13.57 -12.41
CA GLU A 2 -9.38 -13.60 -11.03
C GLU A 2 -8.54 -12.34 -10.72
N TYR A 3 -9.05 -11.18 -11.12
CA TYR A 3 -8.41 -9.87 -10.87
C TYR A 3 -8.71 -9.29 -9.47
N LYS A 4 -9.47 -10.00 -8.62
CA LYS A 4 -10.06 -9.41 -7.40
C LYS A 4 -9.10 -9.35 -6.20
N ASN A 5 -8.09 -10.23 -6.13
CA ASN A 5 -7.20 -10.30 -4.95
C ASN A 5 -6.05 -9.27 -4.95
N SER A 6 -5.68 -8.69 -6.09
CA SER A 6 -4.54 -7.74 -6.15
C SER A 6 -4.88 -6.34 -5.67
N ALA A 7 -6.12 -5.88 -5.91
CA ALA A 7 -6.55 -4.54 -5.51
C ALA A 7 -6.62 -4.39 -3.98
N GLY A 8 -7.07 -5.42 -3.27
CA GLY A 8 -7.12 -5.43 -1.80
C GLY A 8 -5.75 -5.33 -1.14
N LEU A 9 -4.72 -5.96 -1.72
CA LEU A 9 -3.34 -5.88 -1.22
C LEU A 9 -2.75 -4.47 -1.39
N TYR A 10 -3.03 -3.81 -2.51
CA TYR A 10 -2.54 -2.45 -2.76
C TYR A 10 -3.24 -1.41 -1.87
N VAL A 11 -4.59 -1.46 -1.81
CA VAL A 11 -5.38 -0.55 -0.97
C VAL A 11 -5.10 -0.77 0.51
N GLY A 12 -5.00 -2.04 0.94
CA GLY A 12 -4.61 -2.39 2.31
C GLY A 12 -3.19 -1.91 2.65
N GLY A 13 -2.24 -2.10 1.73
CA GLY A 13 -0.86 -1.62 1.89
C GLY A 13 -0.77 -0.11 2.07
N ILE A 14 -1.41 0.68 1.19
CA ILE A 14 -1.45 2.15 1.31
C ILE A 14 -2.13 2.58 2.61
N SER A 15 -3.28 1.98 2.93
CA SER A 15 -4.03 2.35 4.13
C SER A 15 -3.20 2.14 5.39
N LEU A 16 -2.47 1.03 5.47
CA LEU A 16 -1.61 0.71 6.61
C LEU A 16 -0.32 1.54 6.66
N ILE A 17 0.26 1.88 5.51
CA ILE A 17 1.41 2.80 5.40
C ILE A 17 1.05 4.20 5.89
N LEU A 18 -0.18 4.67 5.67
CA LEU A 18 -0.61 5.98 6.14
C LEU A 18 -1.10 5.93 7.59
N ALA A 19 -1.89 4.90 7.94
CA ALA A 19 -2.45 4.76 9.27
C ALA A 19 -1.40 4.46 10.34
N GLY A 20 -0.36 3.66 10.03
CA GLY A 20 0.68 3.31 10.98
C GLY A 20 1.42 4.53 11.55
N PRO A 21 2.08 5.35 10.72
CA PRO A 21 2.71 6.60 11.13
C PRO A 21 1.74 7.60 11.77
N LEU A 22 0.49 7.65 11.32
CA LEU A 22 -0.53 8.50 11.92
C LEU A 22 -0.84 8.09 13.37
N ILE A 23 -0.96 6.79 13.64
CA ILE A 23 -1.15 6.26 15.00
C ILE A 23 0.07 6.57 15.88
N VAL A 24 1.29 6.45 15.34
CA VAL A 24 2.51 6.83 16.06
C VAL A 24 2.51 8.33 16.40
N PHE A 25 2.15 9.18 15.45
CA PHE A 25 2.05 10.62 15.67
C PHE A 25 1.05 10.96 16.77
N ILE A 26 -0.16 10.39 16.71
CA ILE A 26 -1.19 10.56 17.74
C ILE A 26 -0.67 10.08 19.09
N ALA A 27 -0.03 8.91 19.16
CA ALA A 27 0.52 8.38 20.40
C ALA A 27 1.54 9.34 21.04
N VAL A 28 2.47 9.87 20.26
CA VAL A 28 3.51 10.79 20.76
C VAL A 28 2.91 12.13 21.19
N THR A 29 2.00 12.71 20.40
CA THR A 29 1.37 14.00 20.73
C THR A 29 0.54 13.91 22.01
N PHE A 30 -0.29 12.88 22.15
CA PHE A 30 -1.12 12.70 23.33
C PHE A 30 -0.32 12.28 24.56
N HIS A 31 0.74 11.49 24.40
CA HIS A 31 1.68 11.14 25.47
C HIS A 31 2.32 12.42 26.02
N ALA A 32 2.89 13.26 25.15
CA ALA A 32 3.50 14.52 25.57
C ALA A 32 2.51 15.39 26.35
N TRP A 33 1.29 15.54 25.85
CA TRP A 33 0.25 16.32 26.51
C TRP A 33 -0.17 15.76 27.89
N MET A 34 -0.31 14.44 28.01
CA MET A 34 -0.62 13.77 29.28
C MET A 34 0.48 13.92 30.33
N ILE A 35 1.75 13.85 29.94
CA ILE A 35 2.87 14.07 30.87
C ILE A 35 2.83 15.49 31.46
N PHE A 36 2.48 16.49 30.65
CA PHE A 36 2.40 17.88 31.10
C PHE A 36 1.23 18.12 32.06
N ASP A 37 0.06 17.53 31.79
CA ASP A 37 -1.15 17.77 32.56
C ASP A 37 -1.27 16.87 33.81
N ASN A 38 -0.75 15.64 33.75
CA ASN A 38 -0.87 14.64 34.83
C ASN A 38 0.37 13.72 34.92
N PRO A 39 1.51 14.21 35.45
CA PRO A 39 2.77 13.47 35.49
C PRO A 39 2.76 12.20 36.36
N SER A 40 1.72 11.97 37.16
CA SER A 40 1.52 10.76 37.98
C SER A 40 0.64 9.70 37.32
N ALA A 41 0.13 9.96 36.11
CA ALA A 41 -0.66 8.97 35.38
C ALA A 41 0.25 7.87 34.81
N ASN A 42 0.06 6.62 35.25
CA ASN A 42 0.75 5.42 34.72
C ASN A 42 0.25 5.01 33.32
N VAL A 43 0.18 5.95 32.39
CA VAL A 43 -0.34 5.75 31.02
C VAL A 43 0.75 5.55 29.97
N ASP A 44 2.02 5.72 30.34
CA ASP A 44 3.18 5.58 29.45
C ASP A 44 3.19 4.25 28.69
N GLY A 45 2.86 3.15 29.39
CA GLY A 45 2.80 1.82 28.78
C GLY A 45 1.78 1.71 27.65
N VAL A 46 0.66 2.44 27.73
CA VAL A 46 -0.36 2.47 26.68
C VAL A 46 0.16 3.21 25.45
N PHE A 47 0.81 4.36 25.64
CA PHE A 47 1.34 5.15 24.53
C PHE A 47 2.53 4.48 23.83
N ILE A 48 3.43 3.84 24.59
CA ILE A 48 4.50 3.02 24.03
C ILE A 48 3.91 1.87 23.23
N GLY A 49 2.91 1.17 23.77
CA GLY A 49 2.20 0.10 23.07
C GLY A 49 1.53 0.57 21.77
N LEU A 50 0.88 1.75 21.80
CA LEU A 50 0.26 2.36 20.62
C LEU A 50 1.30 2.72 19.55
N GLY A 51 2.45 3.25 19.96
CA GLY A 51 3.56 3.58 19.07
C GLY A 51 4.15 2.35 18.40
N VAL A 52 4.41 1.29 19.16
CA VAL A 52 4.90 0.01 18.60
C VAL A 52 3.87 -0.61 17.65
N PHE A 53 2.59 -0.60 18.02
CA PHE A 53 1.51 -1.09 17.17
C PHE A 53 1.40 -0.30 15.86
N GLY A 54 1.41 1.03 15.92
CA GLY A 54 1.42 1.88 14.72
C GLY A 54 2.63 1.63 13.83
N GLY A 55 3.82 1.47 14.41
CA GLY A 55 5.04 1.12 13.69
C GLY A 55 4.93 -0.23 12.97
N LEU A 56 4.43 -1.26 13.65
CA LEU A 56 4.20 -2.59 13.06
C LEU A 56 3.18 -2.55 11.92
N LEU A 57 2.09 -1.81 12.07
CA LEU A 57 1.12 -1.61 10.98
C LEU A 57 1.76 -0.94 9.76
N GLY A 58 2.62 0.06 9.97
CA GLY A 58 3.37 0.70 8.90
C GLY A 58 4.27 -0.28 8.14
N ILE A 59 5.01 -1.14 8.86
CA ILE A 59 5.86 -2.19 8.27
C ILE A 59 5.03 -3.19 7.48
N VAL A 60 3.91 -3.67 8.04
CA VAL A 60 2.99 -4.58 7.34
C VAL A 60 2.44 -3.93 6.08
N GLY A 61 2.04 -2.65 6.15
CA GLY A 61 1.59 -1.88 4.99
C GLY A 61 2.65 -1.80 3.90
N LEU A 62 3.91 -1.56 4.27
CA LEU A 62 5.05 -1.52 3.35
C LEU A 62 5.24 -2.87 2.64
N ILE A 63 5.20 -3.98 3.38
CA ILE A 63 5.33 -5.33 2.81
C ILE A 63 4.20 -5.60 1.81
N LEU A 64 2.96 -5.25 2.15
CA LEU A 64 1.81 -5.42 1.27
C LEU A 64 1.92 -4.57 -0.01
N LEU A 65 2.42 -3.34 0.10
CA LEU A 65 2.65 -2.47 -1.05
C LEU A 65 3.74 -3.05 -1.98
N ILE A 66 4.85 -3.54 -1.41
CA ILE A 66 5.91 -4.19 -2.18
C ILE A 66 5.38 -5.43 -2.89
N ALA A 67 4.63 -6.28 -2.19
CA ALA A 67 4.04 -7.49 -2.77
C ALA A 67 3.04 -7.16 -3.89
N ALA A 68 2.20 -6.13 -3.70
CA ALA A 68 1.26 -5.67 -4.71
C ALA A 68 1.98 -5.09 -5.95
N THR A 69 3.03 -4.29 -5.72
CA THR A 69 3.85 -3.71 -6.79
C THR A 69 4.62 -4.78 -7.56
N TYR A 70 5.24 -5.74 -6.88
CA TYR A 70 5.91 -6.87 -7.51
C TYR A 70 4.93 -7.68 -8.37
N ARG A 71 3.74 -7.99 -7.84
CA ARG A 71 2.70 -8.69 -8.61
C ARG A 71 2.23 -7.88 -9.83
N ALA A 72 2.17 -6.55 -9.72
CA ALA A 72 1.83 -5.68 -10.84
C ALA A 72 2.94 -5.69 -11.91
N LEU A 73 4.21 -5.61 -11.51
CA LEU A 73 5.37 -5.64 -12.40
C LEU A 73 5.49 -6.98 -13.14
N VAL A 74 5.35 -8.12 -12.45
CA VAL A 74 5.33 -9.45 -13.08
C VAL A 74 4.20 -9.56 -14.10
N LYS A 75 3.06 -8.93 -13.82
CA LYS A 75 1.90 -8.92 -14.74
C LYS A 75 2.13 -8.03 -15.96
N ILE A 76 2.92 -6.96 -15.82
CA ILE A 76 3.35 -6.11 -16.93
C ILE A 76 4.39 -6.83 -17.80
N ASP A 77 5.32 -7.57 -17.20
CA ASP A 77 6.33 -8.34 -17.94
C ASP A 77 5.71 -9.54 -18.69
N ALA A 78 4.63 -10.12 -18.12
CA ALA A 78 3.83 -11.13 -18.79
C ALA A 78 2.91 -10.58 -19.90
N MET A 79 2.73 -9.26 -20.00
CA MET A 79 2.08 -8.65 -21.16
C MET A 79 3.06 -8.68 -22.32
N GLN A 80 3.00 -9.76 -23.10
CA GLN A 80 3.54 -9.78 -24.44
C GLN A 80 2.95 -8.56 -25.17
N VAL A 81 3.80 -7.55 -25.43
CA VAL A 81 3.46 -6.43 -26.31
C VAL A 81 2.98 -7.07 -27.59
N MET A 82 1.65 -7.09 -27.75
CA MET A 82 1.00 -7.59 -28.95
C MET A 82 1.49 -6.66 -30.04
N ARG A 83 2.53 -7.10 -30.77
CA ARG A 83 3.00 -6.45 -31.98
C ARG A 83 1.74 -6.11 -32.77
N PRO A 84 1.51 -4.86 -33.19
CA PRO A 84 0.45 -4.57 -34.13
C PRO A 84 0.59 -5.57 -35.26
N SER A 85 -0.38 -6.48 -35.35
CA SER A 85 -0.36 -7.55 -36.33
C SER A 85 -0.14 -6.91 -37.68
N ALA A 86 0.86 -7.39 -38.41
CA ALA A 86 1.15 -7.11 -39.82
C ALA A 86 0.00 -7.59 -40.75
N SER A 87 -1.25 -7.41 -40.33
CA SER A 87 -2.47 -7.79 -41.03
C SER A 87 -3.15 -6.59 -41.70
N ARG A 88 -2.52 -5.41 -41.66
CA ARG A 88 -2.88 -4.27 -42.52
C ARG A 88 -2.23 -4.32 -43.91
N GLU A 89 -1.42 -5.32 -44.22
CA GLU A 89 -0.70 -5.41 -45.50
C GLU A 89 -1.52 -6.04 -46.65
N ASN A 90 -2.60 -6.78 -46.35
CA ASN A 90 -3.47 -7.38 -47.37
C ASN A 90 -4.81 -6.63 -47.52
N ARG A 91 -4.77 -5.31 -47.70
CA ARG A 91 -5.92 -4.62 -48.28
C ARG A 91 -5.84 -4.84 -49.79
N PRO A 92 -6.72 -5.64 -50.42
CA PRO A 92 -6.73 -5.73 -51.86
C PRO A 92 -6.96 -4.33 -52.42
N ALA A 93 -6.08 -3.90 -53.33
CA ALA A 93 -6.29 -2.71 -54.11
C ALA A 93 -7.64 -2.86 -54.81
N ASP A 94 -8.57 -2.00 -54.46
CA ASP A 94 -9.89 -1.92 -55.04
C ASP A 94 -9.71 -1.49 -56.51
N HIS A 95 -9.80 -2.46 -57.41
CA HIS A 95 -9.85 -2.23 -58.86
C HIS A 95 -11.29 -2.38 -59.31
N ARG A 96 -12.06 -1.29 -59.25
CA ARG A 96 -13.22 -1.03 -60.11
C ARG A 96 -13.37 0.46 -60.39
#